data_AF-A0AAU3PCZ5-F1
#
_entry.id   AF-A0AAU3PCZ5-F1
#
_cell.length_a   1.000
_cell.length_b   1.000
_cell.length_c   1.000
_cell.angle_alpha   90.00
_cell.angle_beta   90.00
_cell.angle_gamma   90.00
#
_symmetry.space_group_name_H-M   'P 1'
#
loop_
_entity.id
_entity.type
_entity.pdbx_description
1 polymer ?
#
loop_
_entity_poly.entity_id
_entity_poly.type
_entity_poly.pdbx_seq_one_letter_code
_entity_poly.pdbx_strand_id
1 'polypeptide(L)'
;MTTAEDRIDALELAFGALDDPGNPLGADALLAADAAGTVLPEAEQVLDAFGLSAEFVPADVGGRLERMDLLGRLLRPVFRRDASLGFGYGLNCFFAATPVWTAGDDAQRRLAAGFLLSGRRLAVARHEVAHGNDFVRDEFTAREVPDGLVIDGSKSAIANASRATGLVLFARMEAAARGRSHSVLLLDRDELPEGAVENLARRTTTGMRSAEFGGLRITDCLVPYSAVLGEVGDGYELSLRSSLLIRGLIPSIVLAGADTALRTVARFANRTRADGRSSLDVRHVRDVLTGGFLDLLIIDCLALVATRALHLLPRQMSAYAAAAAYLAPKLVAESMDEMSSVLGEETFAQDGAYAMFQKQRRDLPVTSLGHAGSAGRQVSILPQLPYFARHAWFADPEPPPELFRPDGDLPPLDLSQPVLLGDGDPLAATLVACTDLLEADGPPHGDDSVGGPALRFLARVLTGELAELKKAFETVAEGDREALSSPQSFGLADRYTLVLAAAACLGVWREQRSAPAGRTDAFLAGPAWITAVLYRLVARLGLPLPDRPAEPERLVLDEVVARLRNRRSYDLYASPLA
;
A
#
# COMPACT_ATOMS: atom_id res chain seq x y z
N MET A 1 -13.71 -22.51 -14.65
CA MET A 1 -12.78 -21.91 -13.66
C MET A 1 -13.49 -20.68 -13.12
N THR A 2 -13.56 -20.51 -11.80
CA THR A 2 -14.04 -19.27 -11.19
C THR A 2 -13.08 -18.14 -11.55
N THR A 3 -13.62 -16.99 -11.97
CA THR A 3 -12.80 -15.82 -12.29
C THR A 3 -12.23 -15.22 -11.00
N ALA A 4 -11.22 -14.36 -11.11
CA ALA A 4 -10.67 -13.68 -9.96
C ALA A 4 -11.72 -12.78 -9.26
N GLU A 5 -12.62 -12.18 -10.04
CA GLU A 5 -13.74 -11.37 -9.53
C GLU A 5 -14.74 -12.22 -8.75
N ASP A 6 -15.13 -13.39 -9.27
CA ASP A 6 -16.01 -14.32 -8.54
C ASP A 6 -15.45 -14.68 -7.16
N ARG A 7 -14.12 -14.79 -7.06
CA ARG A 7 -13.44 -15.12 -5.80
C ARG A 7 -13.43 -13.95 -4.82
N ILE A 8 -13.23 -12.73 -5.32
CA ILE A 8 -13.30 -11.50 -4.51
C ILE A 8 -14.70 -11.31 -3.96
N ASP A 9 -15.72 -11.46 -4.82
CA ASP A 9 -17.13 -11.31 -4.46
C ASP A 9 -17.55 -12.41 -3.47
N ALA A 10 -17.11 -13.65 -3.68
CA ALA A 10 -17.35 -14.74 -2.74
C ALA A 10 -16.74 -14.47 -1.36
N LEU A 11 -15.54 -13.88 -1.31
CA LEU A 11 -14.88 -13.52 -0.05
C LEU A 11 -15.62 -12.38 0.67
N GLU A 12 -16.02 -11.34 -0.07
CA GLU A 12 -16.83 -10.23 0.48
C GLU A 12 -18.16 -10.75 1.07
N LEU A 13 -18.84 -11.64 0.34
CA LEU A 13 -20.09 -12.26 0.79
C LEU A 13 -19.90 -13.17 2.01
N ALA A 14 -18.80 -13.92 2.07
CA ALA A 14 -18.49 -14.81 3.20
C ALA A 14 -18.29 -14.04 4.51
N PHE A 15 -17.75 -12.82 4.45
CA PHE A 15 -17.68 -11.93 5.62
C PHE A 15 -19.02 -11.27 5.97
N GLY A 16 -19.95 -11.18 5.02
CA GLY A 16 -21.25 -10.54 5.22
C GLY A 16 -21.19 -9.04 5.51
N ALA A 17 -22.35 -8.42 5.71
CA ALA A 17 -22.50 -7.00 5.98
C ALA A 17 -21.94 -6.63 7.38
N LEU A 18 -21.13 -5.56 7.45
CA LEU A 18 -20.60 -5.06 8.73
C LEU A 18 -21.66 -4.48 9.66
N ASP A 19 -22.73 -3.93 9.07
CA ASP A 19 -23.83 -3.25 9.77
C ASP A 19 -25.00 -4.18 10.12
N ASP A 20 -24.91 -5.47 9.81
CA ASP A 20 -25.89 -6.47 10.21
C ASP A 20 -25.62 -6.98 11.65
N PRO A 21 -26.51 -6.71 12.63
CA PRO A 21 -26.35 -7.19 14.01
C PRO A 21 -26.38 -8.72 14.14
N GLY A 22 -26.93 -9.43 13.16
CA GLY A 22 -26.97 -10.89 13.12
C GLY A 22 -25.70 -11.53 12.56
N ASN A 23 -24.79 -10.75 12.00
CA ASN A 23 -23.58 -11.26 11.37
C ASN A 23 -22.51 -11.60 12.44
N PRO A 24 -22.08 -12.87 12.60
CA PRO A 24 -21.03 -13.25 13.54
C PRO A 24 -19.64 -12.68 13.18
N LEU A 25 -19.49 -12.13 11.97
CA LEU A 25 -18.29 -11.45 11.47
C LEU A 25 -18.53 -9.92 11.29
N GLY A 26 -19.64 -9.42 11.83
CA GLY A 26 -20.02 -8.00 11.79
C GLY A 26 -19.18 -7.12 12.72
N ALA A 27 -19.50 -5.81 12.74
CA ALA A 27 -18.74 -4.82 13.49
C ALA A 27 -18.62 -5.16 14.99
N ASP A 28 -19.71 -5.62 15.62
CA ASP A 28 -19.74 -5.91 17.06
C ASP A 28 -18.77 -7.03 17.45
N ALA A 29 -18.69 -8.11 16.65
CA ALA A 29 -17.78 -9.22 16.89
C ALA A 29 -16.31 -8.78 16.74
N LEU A 30 -16.01 -7.98 15.71
CA LEU A 30 -14.67 -7.45 15.47
C LEU A 30 -14.21 -6.47 16.56
N LEU A 31 -15.13 -5.63 17.05
CA LEU A 31 -14.87 -4.69 18.15
C LEU A 31 -14.66 -5.44 19.48
N ALA A 32 -15.44 -6.49 19.74
CA ALA A 32 -15.25 -7.34 20.91
C ALA A 32 -13.88 -8.04 20.91
N ALA A 33 -13.46 -8.57 19.75
CA ALA A 33 -12.15 -9.18 19.57
C ALA A 33 -10.99 -8.17 19.77
N ASP A 34 -11.12 -6.95 19.23
CA ASP A 34 -10.14 -5.86 19.45
C ASP A 34 -10.05 -5.45 20.93
N ALA A 35 -11.18 -5.32 21.62
CA ALA A 35 -11.23 -4.97 23.04
C ALA A 35 -10.58 -6.06 23.92
N ALA A 36 -10.82 -7.33 23.60
CA ALA A 36 -10.16 -8.47 24.24
C ALA A 36 -8.68 -8.62 23.84
N GLY A 37 -8.29 -7.98 22.74
CA GLY A 37 -6.97 -8.12 22.13
C GLY A 37 -6.72 -9.54 21.62
N THR A 38 -7.74 -10.24 21.13
CA THR A 38 -7.61 -11.62 20.61
C THR A 38 -8.02 -11.66 19.14
N VAL A 39 -7.51 -12.64 18.39
CA VAL A 39 -8.03 -12.92 17.05
C VAL A 39 -9.48 -13.39 17.12
N LEU A 40 -10.25 -13.16 16.05
CA LEU A 40 -11.61 -13.71 15.87
C LEU A 40 -11.50 -15.04 15.09
N PRO A 41 -11.64 -16.21 15.73
CA PRO A 41 -11.39 -17.50 15.08
C PRO A 41 -12.28 -17.76 13.86
N GLU A 42 -13.54 -17.36 13.92
CA GLU A 42 -14.52 -17.51 12.83
C GLU A 42 -14.08 -16.73 11.58
N ALA A 43 -13.44 -15.58 11.76
CA ALA A 43 -12.89 -14.79 10.66
C ALA A 43 -11.66 -15.47 10.04
N GLU A 44 -10.79 -16.09 10.85
CA GLU A 44 -9.66 -16.88 10.35
C GLU A 44 -10.15 -18.12 9.58
N GLN A 45 -11.20 -18.79 10.05
CA GLN A 45 -11.79 -19.95 9.37
C GLN A 45 -12.33 -19.62 7.97
N VAL A 46 -12.91 -18.43 7.77
CA VAL A 46 -13.33 -17.97 6.42
C VAL A 46 -12.11 -17.88 5.50
N LEU A 47 -10.99 -17.34 6.00
CA LEU A 47 -9.78 -17.18 5.21
C LEU A 47 -9.08 -18.53 4.94
N ASP A 48 -9.13 -19.47 5.89
CA ASP A 48 -8.64 -20.84 5.73
C ASP A 48 -9.46 -21.58 4.68
N ALA A 49 -10.79 -21.49 4.74
CA ALA A 49 -11.70 -22.11 3.79
C ALA A 49 -11.54 -21.51 2.36
N PHE A 50 -11.25 -20.21 2.27
CA PHE A 50 -10.89 -19.56 1.01
C PHE A 50 -9.53 -20.01 0.48
N GLY A 51 -8.67 -20.55 1.34
CA GLY A 51 -7.30 -20.94 1.02
C GLY A 51 -6.42 -19.72 0.76
N LEU A 52 -6.56 -18.64 1.53
CA LEU A 52 -5.90 -17.36 1.29
C LEU A 52 -4.36 -17.49 1.19
N SER A 53 -3.73 -18.38 1.97
CA SER A 53 -2.27 -18.56 1.96
C SER A 53 -1.70 -18.90 0.57
N ALA A 54 -2.48 -19.56 -0.30
CA ALA A 54 -2.04 -19.85 -1.66
C ALA A 54 -1.98 -18.60 -2.56
N GLU A 55 -2.64 -17.49 -2.19
CA GLU A 55 -2.49 -16.18 -2.86
C GLU A 55 -1.13 -15.52 -2.60
N PHE A 56 -0.39 -16.00 -1.60
CA PHE A 56 0.94 -15.48 -1.25
C PHE A 56 2.08 -16.28 -1.88
N VAL A 57 1.75 -17.34 -2.61
CA VAL A 57 2.69 -18.29 -3.21
C VAL A 57 2.71 -18.10 -4.73
N PRO A 58 3.88 -17.89 -5.36
CA PRO A 58 3.99 -17.80 -6.82
C PRO A 58 3.40 -19.02 -7.54
N ALA A 59 2.74 -18.79 -8.67
CA ALA A 59 2.05 -19.84 -9.42
C ALA A 59 3.00 -20.94 -9.92
N ASP A 60 4.24 -20.60 -10.25
CA ASP A 60 5.27 -21.54 -10.73
C ASP A 60 5.76 -22.54 -9.66
N VAL A 61 5.49 -22.28 -8.39
CA VAL A 61 5.74 -23.21 -7.26
C VAL A 61 4.44 -23.71 -6.63
N GLY A 62 3.33 -23.70 -7.38
CA GLY A 62 2.06 -24.34 -7.02
C GLY A 62 1.05 -23.45 -6.29
N GLY A 63 1.33 -22.15 -6.19
CA GLY A 63 0.41 -21.17 -5.62
C GLY A 63 -0.52 -20.52 -6.64
N ARG A 64 -1.06 -19.34 -6.29
CA ARG A 64 -1.98 -18.55 -7.11
C ARG A 64 -1.55 -17.08 -7.28
N LEU A 65 -0.37 -16.70 -6.77
CA LEU A 65 0.19 -15.38 -6.99
C LEU A 65 0.70 -15.25 -8.43
N GLU A 66 -0.18 -14.79 -9.31
CA GLU A 66 0.13 -14.50 -10.72
C GLU A 66 0.27 -12.99 -10.97
N ARG A 67 -0.40 -12.17 -10.15
CA ARG A 67 -0.58 -10.73 -10.35
C ARG A 67 -0.56 -9.97 -9.03
N MET A 68 0.32 -8.97 -8.92
CA MET A 68 0.43 -8.18 -7.69
C MET A 68 -0.77 -7.24 -7.49
N ASP A 69 -1.28 -6.65 -8.57
CA ASP A 69 -2.46 -5.78 -8.53
C ASP A 69 -3.71 -6.55 -8.11
N LEU A 70 -3.85 -7.79 -8.60
CA LEU A 70 -4.92 -8.70 -8.21
C LEU A 70 -4.81 -9.12 -6.74
N LEU A 71 -3.61 -9.44 -6.23
CA LEU A 71 -3.40 -9.72 -4.81
C LEU A 71 -3.91 -8.56 -3.93
N GLY A 72 -3.60 -7.32 -4.35
CA GLY A 72 -4.11 -6.11 -3.71
C GLY A 72 -5.64 -6.07 -3.66
N ARG A 73 -6.30 -6.24 -4.82
CA ARG A 73 -7.78 -6.23 -4.91
C ARG A 73 -8.40 -7.35 -4.06
N LEU A 74 -7.81 -8.54 -4.06
CA LEU A 74 -8.29 -9.72 -3.33
C LEU A 74 -8.26 -9.55 -1.82
N LEU A 75 -7.31 -8.79 -1.29
CA LEU A 75 -7.20 -8.54 0.15
C LEU A 75 -8.17 -7.45 0.65
N ARG A 76 -8.78 -6.65 -0.24
CA ARG A 76 -9.67 -5.54 0.17
C ARG A 76 -10.87 -5.99 1.01
N PRO A 77 -11.59 -7.08 0.69
CA PRO A 77 -12.66 -7.58 1.56
C PRO A 77 -12.22 -7.78 3.01
N VAL A 78 -11.02 -8.32 3.22
CA VAL A 78 -10.46 -8.55 4.57
C VAL A 78 -10.13 -7.23 5.27
N PHE A 79 -9.41 -6.34 4.58
CA PHE A 79 -8.96 -5.06 5.14
C PHE A 79 -10.10 -4.06 5.38
N ARG A 80 -11.21 -4.21 4.65
CA ARG A 80 -12.45 -3.47 4.89
C ARG A 80 -13.08 -3.81 6.24
N ARG A 81 -12.93 -5.07 6.68
CA ARG A 81 -13.40 -5.55 7.98
C ARG A 81 -12.42 -5.15 9.08
N ASP A 82 -11.19 -5.61 8.96
CA ASP A 82 -10.20 -5.44 10.02
C ASP A 82 -8.76 -5.56 9.48
N ALA A 83 -7.98 -4.49 9.64
CA ALA A 83 -6.55 -4.53 9.34
C ALA A 83 -5.82 -5.56 10.21
N SER A 84 -6.20 -5.71 11.49
CA SER A 84 -5.63 -6.68 12.42
C SER A 84 -5.82 -8.12 11.94
N LEU A 85 -7.00 -8.43 11.41
CA LEU A 85 -7.26 -9.69 10.74
C LEU A 85 -6.38 -9.82 9.49
N GLY A 86 -6.36 -8.84 8.59
CA GLY A 86 -5.57 -8.90 7.35
C GLY A 86 -4.07 -9.15 7.59
N PHE A 87 -3.46 -8.38 8.49
CA PHE A 87 -2.05 -8.55 8.87
C PHE A 87 -1.82 -9.78 9.75
N GLY A 88 -2.67 -10.00 10.76
CA GLY A 88 -2.53 -11.06 11.76
C GLY A 88 -2.82 -12.45 11.21
N TYR A 89 -3.71 -12.58 10.24
CA TYR A 89 -4.02 -13.88 9.64
C TYR A 89 -2.97 -14.32 8.62
N GLY A 90 -2.55 -13.46 7.68
CA GLY A 90 -1.83 -13.98 6.51
C GLY A 90 -0.84 -13.04 5.83
N LEU A 91 -1.09 -11.73 5.79
CA LEU A 91 -0.25 -10.83 4.98
C LEU A 91 1.21 -10.77 5.48
N ASN A 92 1.43 -10.90 6.80
CA ASN A 92 2.81 -10.99 7.31
C ASN A 92 3.55 -12.24 6.83
N CYS A 93 2.84 -13.33 6.49
CA CYS A 93 3.46 -14.50 5.88
C CYS A 93 3.94 -14.18 4.45
N PHE A 94 3.18 -13.40 3.68
CA PHE A 94 3.65 -12.87 2.40
C PHE A 94 4.90 -12.01 2.58
N PHE A 95 4.91 -11.10 3.55
CA PHE A 95 6.09 -10.26 3.84
C PHE A 95 7.32 -11.07 4.25
N ALA A 96 7.09 -12.19 4.94
CA ALA A 96 8.17 -13.10 5.31
C ALA A 96 8.67 -13.90 4.11
N ALA A 97 7.79 -14.24 3.18
CA ALA A 97 8.16 -14.97 1.98
C ALA A 97 8.80 -14.07 0.90
N THR A 98 8.60 -12.75 0.90
CA THR A 98 9.16 -11.88 -0.16
C THR A 98 10.67 -11.97 -0.36
N PRO A 99 11.55 -12.07 0.67
CA PRO A 99 12.97 -12.28 0.44
C PRO A 99 13.27 -13.62 -0.24
N VAL A 100 12.49 -14.67 0.09
CA VAL A 100 12.59 -15.99 -0.54
C VAL A 100 12.17 -15.92 -2.01
N TRP A 101 11.10 -15.18 -2.32
CA TRP A 101 10.66 -14.99 -3.70
C TRP A 101 11.61 -14.15 -4.55
N THR A 102 12.37 -13.25 -3.91
CA THR A 102 13.32 -12.36 -4.61
C THR A 102 14.69 -13.02 -4.84
N ALA A 103 15.18 -13.84 -3.90
CA ALA A 103 16.55 -14.36 -3.95
C ALA A 103 16.73 -15.82 -3.50
N GLY A 104 15.67 -16.51 -3.10
CA GLY A 104 15.74 -17.90 -2.68
C GLY A 104 15.99 -18.84 -3.85
N ASP A 105 16.76 -19.90 -3.62
CA ASP A 105 16.92 -20.98 -4.58
C ASP A 105 15.65 -21.84 -4.72
N ASP A 106 15.68 -22.77 -5.66
CA ASP A 106 14.58 -23.70 -5.94
C ASP A 106 14.12 -24.51 -4.72
N ALA A 107 15.02 -24.90 -3.83
CA ALA A 107 14.69 -25.68 -2.65
C ALA A 107 14.03 -24.79 -1.58
N GLN A 108 14.59 -23.61 -1.34
CA GLN A 108 14.07 -22.60 -0.41
C GLN A 108 12.70 -22.09 -0.84
N ARG A 109 12.49 -21.86 -2.15
CA ARG A 109 11.20 -21.48 -2.72
C ARG A 109 10.15 -22.57 -2.51
N ARG A 110 10.48 -23.84 -2.76
CA ARG A 110 9.57 -24.97 -2.50
C ARG A 110 9.29 -25.17 -1.01
N LEU A 111 10.27 -24.93 -0.14
CA LEU A 111 10.10 -24.99 1.32
C LEU A 111 9.12 -23.93 1.80
N ALA A 112 9.32 -22.67 1.42
CA ALA A 112 8.42 -21.57 1.77
C ALA A 112 7.01 -21.77 1.20
N ALA A 113 6.89 -22.23 -0.05
CA ALA A 113 5.62 -22.60 -0.65
C ALA A 113 4.94 -23.73 0.13
N GLY A 114 5.69 -24.75 0.51
CA GLY A 114 5.21 -25.88 1.31
C GLY A 114 4.65 -25.46 2.67
N PHE A 115 5.28 -24.50 3.36
CA PHE A 115 4.71 -23.94 4.59
C PHE A 115 3.34 -23.31 4.33
N LEU A 116 3.26 -22.39 3.37
CA LEU A 116 2.05 -21.61 3.11
C LEU A 116 0.90 -22.49 2.58
N LEU A 117 1.19 -23.40 1.65
CA LEU A 117 0.20 -24.29 1.04
C LEU A 117 -0.34 -25.34 2.02
N SER A 118 0.44 -25.70 3.06
CA SER A 118 -0.02 -26.60 4.12
C SER A 118 -0.72 -25.88 5.27
N GLY A 119 -1.02 -24.59 5.14
CA GLY A 119 -1.61 -23.76 6.21
C GLY A 119 -0.64 -23.40 7.35
N ARG A 120 0.65 -23.76 7.24
CA ARG A 120 1.70 -23.31 8.16
C ARG A 120 2.10 -21.87 7.83
N ARG A 121 2.71 -21.19 8.80
CA ARG A 121 2.97 -19.74 8.72
C ARG A 121 4.46 -19.44 8.68
N LEU A 122 4.81 -18.33 8.02
CA LEU A 122 6.13 -17.73 8.09
C LEU A 122 6.07 -16.43 8.90
N ALA A 123 7.10 -16.20 9.70
CA ALA A 123 7.35 -14.91 10.34
C ALA A 123 8.69 -14.35 9.90
N VAL A 124 8.81 -13.02 9.92
CA VAL A 124 10.04 -12.33 9.53
C VAL A 124 10.56 -11.42 10.63
N ALA A 125 11.81 -11.61 10.99
CA ALA A 125 12.56 -10.74 11.88
C ALA A 125 13.48 -9.85 11.05
N ARG A 126 12.99 -8.68 10.66
CA ARG A 126 13.78 -7.73 9.85
C ARG A 126 14.71 -6.86 10.68
N HIS A 127 15.80 -6.39 10.08
CA HIS A 127 16.67 -5.35 10.65
C HIS A 127 16.01 -3.97 10.48
N GLU A 128 16.21 -3.06 11.44
CA GLU A 128 15.68 -1.70 11.40
C GLU A 128 16.86 -0.70 11.32
N VAL A 129 16.88 0.12 10.27
CA VAL A 129 18.01 1.02 9.94
C VAL A 129 18.21 2.11 11.00
N ALA A 130 17.14 2.43 11.75
CA ALA A 130 17.18 3.33 12.88
C ALA A 130 16.84 2.56 14.17
N HIS A 131 17.85 2.15 14.95
CA HIS A 131 17.71 1.60 16.31
C HIS A 131 17.26 2.67 17.34
N GLY A 132 16.31 3.53 16.96
CA GLY A 132 15.92 4.73 17.69
C GLY A 132 14.80 4.54 18.71
N ASN A 133 14.17 3.35 18.78
CA ASN A 133 13.07 3.10 19.72
C ASN A 133 13.12 1.70 20.36
N ASP A 134 12.53 1.57 21.56
CA ASP A 134 12.53 0.33 22.37
C ASP A 134 11.69 -0.83 21.79
N PHE A 135 11.02 -0.63 20.64
CA PHE A 135 10.34 -1.69 19.90
C PHE A 135 11.26 -2.41 18.90
N VAL A 136 12.39 -1.82 18.53
CA VAL A 136 13.22 -2.29 17.40
C VAL A 136 14.73 -2.36 17.69
N ARG A 137 15.16 -2.11 18.93
CA ARG A 137 16.58 -2.14 19.32
C ARG A 137 17.19 -3.54 19.25
N ASP A 138 16.42 -4.56 19.60
CA ASP A 138 16.91 -5.94 19.61
C ASP A 138 17.04 -6.48 18.17
N GLU A 139 18.18 -7.11 17.90
CA GLU A 139 18.50 -7.71 16.61
C GLU A 139 19.15 -9.09 16.80
N PHE A 140 19.17 -9.86 15.71
CA PHE A 140 19.93 -11.10 15.63
C PHE A 140 21.32 -10.82 15.07
N THR A 141 22.32 -11.54 15.57
CA THR A 141 23.68 -11.57 15.03
C THR A 141 23.97 -12.92 14.40
N ALA A 142 24.93 -12.93 13.46
CA ALA A 142 25.43 -14.13 12.81
C ALA A 142 26.95 -14.13 12.83
N ARG A 143 27.54 -15.21 13.33
CA ARG A 143 28.98 -15.46 13.32
C ARG A 143 29.30 -16.61 12.37
N GLU A 144 30.19 -16.37 11.41
CA GLU A 144 30.67 -17.41 10.50
C GLU A 144 31.50 -18.48 11.25
N VAL A 145 31.24 -19.73 10.90
CA VAL A 145 31.98 -20.92 11.33
C VAL A 145 32.18 -21.85 10.13
N PRO A 146 33.12 -22.83 10.17
CA PRO A 146 33.43 -23.65 9.00
C PRO A 146 32.22 -24.32 8.31
N ASP A 147 31.20 -24.71 9.08
CA ASP A 147 30.05 -25.46 8.60
C ASP A 147 28.76 -24.62 8.47
N GLY A 148 28.83 -23.30 8.66
CA GLY A 148 27.65 -22.43 8.58
C GLY A 148 27.75 -21.13 9.39
N LEU A 149 26.62 -20.76 9.99
CA LEU A 149 26.47 -19.56 10.80
C LEU A 149 25.99 -19.94 12.21
N VAL A 150 26.52 -19.29 13.24
CA VAL A 150 25.94 -19.33 14.58
C VAL A 150 25.08 -18.09 14.76
N ILE A 151 23.78 -18.29 15.02
CA ILE A 151 22.79 -17.24 15.21
C ILE A 151 22.55 -17.03 16.71
N ASP A 152 22.63 -15.77 17.14
CA ASP A 152 22.31 -15.36 18.50
C ASP A 152 21.47 -14.07 18.50
N GLY A 153 20.70 -13.87 19.55
CA GLY A 153 20.02 -12.61 19.81
C GLY A 153 18.52 -12.78 19.97
N SER A 154 17.81 -11.65 19.91
CA SER A 154 16.37 -11.67 20.08
C SER A 154 15.72 -10.52 19.35
N LYS A 155 14.42 -10.66 19.11
CA LYS A 155 13.58 -9.57 18.65
C LYS A 155 12.27 -9.63 19.40
N SER A 156 11.93 -8.54 20.07
CA SER A 156 10.83 -8.50 21.02
C SER A 156 9.46 -8.22 20.39
N ALA A 157 9.42 -7.88 19.09
CA ALA A 157 8.21 -7.67 18.30
C ALA A 157 8.37 -8.25 16.88
N ILE A 158 7.71 -9.38 16.63
CA ILE A 158 7.58 -10.08 15.36
C ILE A 158 6.12 -10.51 15.24
N ALA A 159 5.48 -10.15 14.13
CA ALA A 159 4.13 -10.58 13.85
C ALA A 159 4.08 -12.12 13.68
N ASN A 160 3.13 -12.76 14.36
CA ASN A 160 2.91 -14.21 14.35
C ASN A 160 4.11 -15.08 14.76
N ALA A 161 5.08 -14.55 15.51
CA ALA A 161 6.30 -15.28 15.89
C ALA A 161 6.03 -16.65 16.54
N SER A 162 5.10 -16.70 17.49
CA SER A 162 4.65 -17.91 18.20
C SER A 162 3.91 -18.92 17.32
N ARG A 163 3.28 -18.45 16.23
CA ARG A 163 2.47 -19.24 15.29
C ARG A 163 3.25 -19.69 14.06
N ALA A 164 4.48 -19.21 13.88
CA ALA A 164 5.28 -19.46 12.70
C ALA A 164 6.07 -20.77 12.81
N THR A 165 6.03 -21.55 11.73
CA THR A 165 6.90 -22.72 11.51
C THR A 165 8.15 -22.31 10.73
N GLY A 166 7.99 -21.48 9.70
CA GLY A 166 9.11 -20.90 8.95
C GLY A 166 9.55 -19.56 9.53
N LEU A 167 10.85 -19.34 9.66
CA LEU A 167 11.41 -18.07 10.12
C LEU A 167 12.32 -17.47 9.04
N VAL A 168 12.06 -16.22 8.67
CA VAL A 168 12.97 -15.43 7.84
C VAL A 168 13.68 -14.40 8.70
N LEU A 169 14.99 -14.57 8.90
CA LEU A 169 15.77 -13.77 9.85
C LEU A 169 16.78 -12.90 9.12
N PHE A 170 16.79 -11.61 9.42
CA PHE A 170 17.86 -10.71 9.04
C PHE A 170 18.83 -10.63 10.23
N ALA A 171 20.03 -11.17 10.05
CA ALA A 171 21.04 -11.24 11.11
C ALA A 171 22.25 -10.38 10.74
N ARG A 172 22.72 -9.56 11.68
CA ARG A 172 23.92 -8.73 11.50
C ARG A 172 25.17 -9.60 11.61
N MET A 173 26.08 -9.49 10.64
CA MET A 173 27.35 -10.21 10.67
C MET A 173 28.26 -9.62 11.75
N GLU A 174 28.85 -10.46 12.62
CA GLU A 174 29.78 -9.98 13.65
C GLU A 174 31.05 -9.38 13.06
N ALA A 175 31.60 -10.02 12.02
CA ALA A 175 32.75 -9.54 11.26
C ALA A 175 32.27 -8.74 10.02
N ALA A 176 31.55 -7.64 10.24
CA ALA A 176 31.04 -6.84 9.13
C ALA A 176 32.14 -5.94 8.51
N ALA A 177 32.44 -6.16 7.23
CA ALA A 177 33.06 -5.13 6.39
C ALA A 177 32.02 -4.07 6.01
N ARG A 178 32.44 -2.83 5.71
CA ARG A 178 31.54 -1.79 5.21
C ARG A 178 30.78 -2.29 3.97
N GLY A 179 29.46 -2.38 4.07
CA GLY A 179 28.57 -2.82 2.98
C GLY A 179 28.08 -4.27 3.04
N ARG A 180 28.71 -5.16 3.84
CA ARG A 180 28.27 -6.55 4.07
C ARG A 180 27.80 -6.74 5.50
N SER A 181 26.79 -5.98 5.90
CA SER A 181 26.40 -5.88 7.31
C SER A 181 25.43 -6.96 7.76
N HIS A 182 24.63 -7.56 6.86
CA HIS A 182 23.57 -8.49 7.23
C HIS A 182 23.48 -9.67 6.28
N SER A 183 23.05 -10.82 6.78
CA SER A 183 22.59 -11.96 5.96
C SER A 183 21.12 -12.22 6.23
N VAL A 184 20.43 -12.81 5.25
CA VAL A 184 19.04 -13.26 5.41
C VAL A 184 19.01 -14.77 5.43
N LEU A 185 18.26 -15.36 6.35
CA LEU A 185 18.15 -16.80 6.50
C LEU A 185 16.68 -17.23 6.40
N LEU A 186 16.43 -18.40 5.79
CA LEU A 186 15.18 -19.14 5.89
C LEU A 186 15.42 -20.37 6.76
N LEU A 187 14.72 -20.46 7.89
CA LEU A 187 14.82 -21.56 8.84
C LEU A 187 13.49 -22.30 8.95
N ASP A 188 13.55 -23.63 9.04
CA ASP A 188 12.45 -24.46 9.54
C ASP A 188 12.63 -24.62 11.04
N ARG A 189 11.69 -24.08 11.83
CA ARG A 189 11.73 -24.16 13.29
C ARG A 189 11.73 -25.60 13.79
N ASP A 190 11.13 -26.54 13.07
CA ASP A 190 11.05 -27.95 13.46
C ASP A 190 12.39 -28.69 13.23
N GLU A 191 13.29 -28.14 12.40
CA GLU A 191 14.64 -28.68 12.16
C GLU A 191 15.71 -28.07 13.07
N LEU A 192 15.38 -27.01 13.82
CA LEU A 192 16.31 -26.40 14.78
C LEU A 192 16.47 -27.27 16.04
N PRO A 193 17.63 -27.22 16.71
CA PRO A 193 17.83 -27.95 17.96
C PRO A 193 16.75 -27.62 19.00
N GLU A 194 16.32 -28.62 19.77
CA GLU A 194 15.34 -28.42 20.84
C GLU A 194 15.83 -27.34 21.82
N GLY A 195 14.97 -26.37 22.10
CA GLY A 195 15.30 -25.23 22.97
C GLY A 195 16.10 -24.10 22.32
N ALA A 196 16.48 -24.22 21.03
CA ALA A 196 17.21 -23.15 20.32
C ALA A 196 16.35 -21.89 20.09
N VAL A 197 15.02 -22.04 20.02
CA VAL A 197 14.08 -20.92 19.81
C VAL A 197 13.14 -20.79 21.00
N GLU A 198 13.19 -19.64 21.67
CA GLU A 198 12.30 -19.27 22.76
C GLU A 198 11.28 -18.22 22.29
N ASN A 199 9.99 -18.48 22.52
CA ASN A 199 8.94 -17.48 22.30
C ASN A 199 8.94 -16.48 23.47
N LEU A 200 9.09 -15.19 23.17
CA LEU A 200 8.97 -14.12 24.17
C LEU A 200 7.52 -13.67 24.32
N ALA A 201 7.27 -12.97 25.43
CA ALA A 201 5.94 -12.45 25.76
C ALA A 201 5.36 -11.59 24.62
N ARG A 202 4.04 -11.74 24.44
CA ARG A 202 3.26 -10.91 23.52
C ARG A 202 3.37 -9.43 23.90
N ARG A 203 3.53 -8.57 22.89
CA ARG A 203 3.45 -7.12 23.02
C ARG A 203 2.09 -6.61 22.58
N THR A 204 1.49 -5.76 23.41
CA THR A 204 0.26 -5.04 23.08
C THR A 204 0.58 -3.74 22.35
N THR A 205 -0.16 -3.46 21.28
CA THR A 205 -0.05 -2.24 20.47
C THR A 205 -1.28 -1.35 20.68
N THR A 206 -1.17 -0.05 20.36
CA THR A 206 -2.27 0.92 20.53
C THR A 206 -3.39 0.74 19.50
N GLY A 207 -3.02 0.46 18.25
CA GLY A 207 -3.88 -0.14 17.23
C GLY A 207 -3.49 -1.60 17.01
N MET A 208 -4.18 -2.29 16.12
CA MET A 208 -3.88 -3.66 15.73
C MET A 208 -3.95 -4.66 16.91
N ARG A 209 -4.86 -4.43 17.86
CA ARG A 209 -4.84 -5.10 19.18
C ARG A 209 -5.15 -6.59 19.11
N SER A 210 -5.92 -7.03 18.11
CA SER A 210 -6.20 -8.45 17.88
C SER A 210 -5.09 -9.16 17.10
N ALA A 211 -4.16 -8.43 16.48
CA ALA A 211 -3.01 -9.04 15.83
C ALA A 211 -2.00 -9.56 16.86
N GLU A 212 -1.34 -10.66 16.53
CA GLU A 212 -0.35 -11.27 17.40
C GLU A 212 1.06 -10.74 17.11
N PHE A 213 1.55 -9.88 18.00
CA PHE A 213 2.95 -9.46 18.02
C PHE A 213 3.63 -10.11 19.23
N GLY A 214 4.46 -11.12 18.99
CA GLY A 214 5.29 -11.78 19.99
C GLY A 214 6.75 -11.43 19.81
N GLY A 215 7.64 -11.96 20.64
CA GLY A 215 9.07 -11.93 20.34
C GLY A 215 9.65 -13.33 20.17
N LEU A 216 10.89 -13.38 19.69
CA LEU A 216 11.67 -14.61 19.60
C LEU A 216 13.07 -14.34 20.14
N ARG A 217 13.65 -15.33 20.81
CA ARG A 217 15.08 -15.39 21.13
C ARG A 217 15.67 -16.67 20.53
N ILE A 218 16.86 -16.52 19.98
CA ILE A 218 17.68 -17.63 19.49
C ILE A 218 19.02 -17.53 20.21
N THR A 219 19.51 -18.65 20.74
CA THR A 219 20.75 -18.67 21.53
C THR A 219 21.72 -19.67 20.93
N ASP A 220 22.89 -19.16 20.50
CA ASP A 220 24.01 -19.94 19.97
C ASP A 220 23.62 -21.07 18.99
N CYS A 221 22.67 -20.80 18.09
CA CYS A 221 22.12 -21.83 17.21
C CYS A 221 22.94 -21.95 15.92
N LEU A 222 23.56 -23.11 15.69
CA LEU A 222 24.24 -23.42 14.42
C LEU A 222 23.22 -23.67 13.31
N VAL A 223 23.37 -22.98 12.18
CA VAL A 223 22.55 -23.17 10.98
C VAL A 223 23.46 -23.33 9.75
N PRO A 224 23.12 -24.22 8.80
CA PRO A 224 23.96 -24.48 7.63
C PRO A 224 23.92 -23.30 6.64
N TYR A 225 24.94 -23.19 5.78
CA TYR A 225 24.95 -22.19 4.71
C TYR A 225 23.76 -22.31 3.75
N SER A 226 23.15 -23.49 3.60
CA SER A 226 21.93 -23.69 2.80
C SER A 226 20.70 -22.94 3.34
N ALA A 227 20.75 -22.47 4.59
CA ALA A 227 19.71 -21.60 5.14
C ALA A 227 19.81 -20.15 4.65
N VAL A 228 20.97 -19.73 4.11
CA VAL A 228 21.19 -18.35 3.66
C VAL A 228 20.45 -18.09 2.35
N LEU A 229 19.67 -17.00 2.30
CA LEU A 229 19.01 -16.53 1.09
C LEU A 229 19.95 -15.60 0.33
N GLY A 230 20.31 -15.96 -0.90
CA GLY A 230 21.34 -15.27 -1.67
C GLY A 230 22.72 -15.49 -1.06
N GLU A 231 23.54 -14.42 -1.02
CA GLU A 231 24.92 -14.48 -0.54
C GLU A 231 25.05 -13.96 0.89
N VAL A 232 26.02 -14.51 1.63
CA VAL A 232 26.36 -14.05 2.99
C VAL A 232 26.76 -12.57 2.95
N GLY A 233 26.10 -11.71 3.71
CA GLY A 233 26.38 -10.27 3.78
C GLY A 233 25.55 -9.38 2.85
N ASP A 234 24.80 -9.95 1.91
CA ASP A 234 23.98 -9.18 0.95
C ASP A 234 22.56 -8.87 1.47
N GLY A 235 22.28 -9.20 2.73
CA GLY A 235 20.95 -9.10 3.32
C GLY A 235 20.40 -7.68 3.44
N TYR A 236 21.27 -6.65 3.46
CA TYR A 236 20.80 -5.27 3.40
C TYR A 236 20.19 -4.93 2.03
N GLU A 237 20.85 -5.32 0.94
CA GLU A 237 20.34 -5.10 -0.42
C GLU A 237 19.07 -5.92 -0.66
N LEU A 238 19.05 -7.20 -0.23
CA LEU A 238 17.87 -8.05 -0.32
C LEU A 238 16.69 -7.49 0.49
N SER A 239 16.93 -6.90 1.66
CA SER A 239 15.89 -6.20 2.44
C SER A 239 15.26 -5.08 1.64
N LEU A 240 16.08 -4.23 1.00
CA LEU A 240 15.59 -3.10 0.22
C LEU A 240 14.80 -3.57 -1.01
N ARG A 241 15.30 -4.56 -1.76
CA ARG A 241 14.65 -5.08 -2.98
C ARG A 241 13.31 -5.76 -2.65
N SER A 242 13.31 -6.69 -1.70
CA SER A 242 12.08 -7.39 -1.29
C SER A 242 11.04 -6.45 -0.64
N SER A 243 11.49 -5.35 -0.02
CA SER A 243 10.60 -4.31 0.51
C SER A 243 9.86 -3.52 -0.56
N LEU A 244 10.36 -3.46 -1.81
CA LEU A 244 9.65 -2.77 -2.90
C LEU A 244 8.30 -3.44 -3.21
N LEU A 245 8.26 -4.78 -3.15
CA LEU A 245 7.04 -5.57 -3.32
C LEU A 245 5.98 -5.18 -2.29
N ILE A 246 6.41 -5.05 -1.03
CA ILE A 246 5.56 -4.70 0.11
C ILE A 246 5.08 -3.25 0.00
N ARG A 247 5.98 -2.33 -0.38
CA ARG A 247 5.68 -0.89 -0.52
C ARG A 247 4.67 -0.61 -1.63
N GLY A 248 4.71 -1.37 -2.73
CA GLY A 248 3.69 -1.28 -3.78
C GLY A 248 2.34 -1.84 -3.35
N LEU A 249 2.35 -2.97 -2.62
CA LEU A 249 1.12 -3.68 -2.23
C LEU A 249 0.34 -2.99 -1.10
N ILE A 250 0.99 -2.53 -0.02
CA ILE A 250 0.29 -2.01 1.17
C ILE A 250 -0.70 -0.86 0.86
N PRO A 251 -0.35 0.14 0.05
CA PRO A 251 -1.30 1.18 -0.34
C PRO A 251 -2.57 0.62 -1.00
N SER A 252 -2.44 -0.42 -1.84
CA SER A 252 -3.56 -1.02 -2.59
C SER A 252 -4.59 -1.73 -1.71
N ILE A 253 -4.20 -2.15 -0.49
CA ILE A 253 -5.05 -2.93 0.42
C ILE A 253 -5.60 -2.07 1.56
N VAL A 254 -4.77 -1.21 2.15
CA VAL A 254 -5.18 -0.50 3.38
C VAL A 254 -6.17 0.63 3.09
N LEU A 255 -6.23 1.10 1.84
CA LEU A 255 -7.29 2.02 1.40
C LEU A 255 -8.69 1.43 1.66
N ALA A 256 -8.85 0.10 1.69
CA ALA A 256 -10.14 -0.55 1.98
C ALA A 256 -10.62 -0.32 3.42
N GLY A 257 -9.70 -0.16 4.39
CA GLY A 257 -10.09 0.22 5.76
C GLY A 257 -10.52 1.69 5.84
N ALA A 258 -9.87 2.56 5.08
CA ALA A 258 -10.26 3.97 4.96
C ALA A 258 -11.59 4.16 4.17
N ASP A 259 -11.91 3.28 3.21
CA ASP A 259 -13.23 3.18 2.58
C ASP A 259 -14.33 2.97 3.63
N THR A 260 -14.15 2.00 4.53
CA THR A 260 -15.12 1.76 5.62
C THR A 260 -15.25 2.98 6.54
N ALA A 261 -14.16 3.69 6.81
CA ALA A 261 -14.19 4.90 7.62
C ALA A 261 -15.01 6.00 6.92
N LEU A 262 -14.73 6.25 5.63
CA LEU A 262 -15.49 7.19 4.79
C LEU A 262 -16.96 6.82 4.71
N ARG A 263 -17.28 5.52 4.54
CA ARG A 263 -18.66 5.02 4.54
C ARG A 263 -19.38 5.28 5.86
N THR A 264 -18.66 5.18 6.97
CA THR A 264 -19.20 5.44 8.32
C THR A 264 -19.56 6.92 8.46
N VAL A 265 -18.68 7.81 8.02
CA VAL A 265 -18.93 9.27 8.03
C VAL A 265 -20.00 9.68 7.02
N ALA A 266 -20.01 9.09 5.82
CA ALA A 266 -21.02 9.35 4.80
C ALA A 266 -22.41 8.92 5.28
N ARG A 267 -22.53 7.78 5.98
CA ARG A 267 -23.79 7.36 6.64
C ARG A 267 -24.24 8.36 7.70
N PHE A 268 -23.33 8.81 8.56
CA PHE A 268 -23.62 9.84 9.55
C PHE A 268 -24.11 11.14 8.89
N ALA A 269 -23.41 11.61 7.85
CA ALA A 269 -23.72 12.86 7.19
C ALA A 269 -25.04 12.82 6.41
N ASN A 270 -25.33 11.69 5.75
CA ASN A 270 -26.53 11.49 4.94
C ASN A 270 -27.80 11.24 5.79
N ARG A 271 -27.67 11.01 7.11
CA ARG A 271 -28.82 10.84 8.00
C ARG A 271 -29.60 12.16 8.12
N THR A 272 -30.92 12.08 7.91
CA THR A 272 -31.83 13.20 8.20
C THR A 272 -32.03 13.32 9.71
N ARG A 273 -31.80 14.52 10.25
CA ARG A 273 -32.00 14.85 11.67
C ARG A 273 -33.49 15.07 11.95
N ALA A 274 -33.86 15.07 13.23
CA ALA A 274 -35.25 15.27 13.67
C ALA A 274 -35.87 16.62 13.23
N ASP A 275 -35.03 17.61 12.91
CA ASP A 275 -35.43 18.92 12.39
C ASP A 275 -35.52 18.97 10.86
N GLY A 276 -35.41 17.83 10.18
CA GLY A 276 -35.49 17.71 8.73
C GLY A 276 -34.23 18.10 7.96
N ARG A 277 -33.17 18.56 8.63
CA ARG A 277 -31.90 18.96 8.00
C ARG A 277 -30.93 17.79 7.90
N SER A 278 -29.99 17.87 6.95
CA SER A 278 -28.88 16.92 6.80
C SER A 278 -27.56 17.62 7.10
N SER A 279 -26.57 16.88 7.61
CA SER A 279 -25.20 17.43 7.70
C SER A 279 -24.64 17.75 6.31
N LEU A 280 -25.16 17.10 5.26
CA LEU A 280 -24.84 17.42 3.87
C LEU A 280 -25.27 18.83 3.44
N ASP A 281 -26.12 19.54 4.19
CA ASP A 281 -26.46 20.94 3.90
C ASP A 281 -25.26 21.88 4.13
N VAL A 282 -24.31 21.47 4.97
CA VAL A 282 -23.09 22.21 5.30
C VAL A 282 -22.01 21.95 4.25
N ARG A 283 -21.51 23.03 3.62
CA ARG A 283 -20.45 22.94 2.59
C ARG A 283 -19.21 22.18 3.09
N HIS A 284 -18.74 22.49 4.29
CA HIS A 284 -17.55 21.85 4.86
C HIS A 284 -17.71 20.33 4.98
N VAL A 285 -18.89 19.83 5.36
CA VAL A 285 -19.16 18.39 5.44
C VAL A 285 -19.08 17.74 4.05
N ARG A 286 -19.64 18.39 3.02
CA ARG A 286 -19.50 17.93 1.63
C ARG A 286 -18.04 17.89 1.19
N ASP A 287 -17.26 18.93 1.54
CA ASP A 287 -15.83 19.04 1.22
C ASP A 287 -15.00 17.91 1.87
N VAL A 288 -15.31 17.54 3.12
CA VAL A 288 -14.63 16.42 3.80
C VAL A 288 -14.94 15.08 3.13
N LEU A 289 -16.21 14.84 2.76
CA LEU A 289 -16.60 13.59 2.11
C LEU A 289 -16.00 13.44 0.71
N THR A 290 -16.05 14.50 -0.10
CA THR A 290 -15.44 14.49 -1.44
C THR A 290 -13.92 14.42 -1.34
N GLY A 291 -13.31 15.15 -0.40
CA GLY A 291 -11.87 15.10 -0.14
C GLY A 291 -11.38 13.70 0.22
N GLY A 292 -12.05 13.03 1.16
CA GLY A 292 -11.73 11.65 1.55
C GLY A 292 -11.89 10.66 0.39
N PHE A 293 -12.93 10.80 -0.43
CA PHE A 293 -13.11 9.96 -1.62
C PHE A 293 -12.00 10.17 -2.65
N LEU A 294 -11.66 11.43 -2.95
CA LEU A 294 -10.60 11.76 -3.90
C LEU A 294 -9.23 11.28 -3.40
N ASP A 295 -8.95 11.36 -2.10
CA ASP A 295 -7.73 10.82 -1.50
C ASP A 295 -7.64 9.29 -1.67
N LEU A 296 -8.75 8.56 -1.53
CA LEU A 296 -8.79 7.11 -1.82
C LEU A 296 -8.48 6.82 -3.30
N LEU A 297 -9.05 7.60 -4.23
CA LEU A 297 -8.77 7.44 -5.66
C LEU A 297 -7.31 7.75 -6.01
N ILE A 298 -6.72 8.78 -5.40
CA ILE A 298 -5.30 9.13 -5.57
C ILE A 298 -4.41 7.96 -5.11
N ILE A 299 -4.70 7.41 -3.92
CA ILE A 299 -3.97 6.27 -3.37
C ILE A 299 -4.11 5.07 -4.31
N ASP A 300 -5.32 4.77 -4.76
CA ASP A 300 -5.59 3.60 -5.59
C ASP A 300 -4.93 3.72 -6.97
N CYS A 301 -4.94 4.90 -7.60
CA CYS A 301 -4.23 5.13 -8.87
C CYS A 301 -2.72 4.89 -8.73
N LEU A 302 -2.09 5.44 -7.68
CA LEU A 302 -0.66 5.20 -7.42
C LEU A 302 -0.36 3.74 -7.10
N ALA A 303 -1.21 3.09 -6.31
CA ALA A 303 -1.04 1.70 -5.94
C ALA A 303 -1.22 0.75 -7.14
N LEU A 304 -2.18 1.05 -8.01
CA LEU A 304 -2.39 0.36 -9.28
C LEU A 304 -1.13 0.47 -10.14
N VAL A 305 -0.59 1.67 -10.33
CA VAL A 305 0.64 1.85 -11.11
C VAL A 305 1.82 1.13 -10.46
N ALA A 306 2.02 1.23 -9.14
CA ALA A 306 3.12 0.58 -8.45
C ALA A 306 3.05 -0.96 -8.54
N THR A 307 1.86 -1.54 -8.40
CA THR A 307 1.65 -2.99 -8.46
C THR A 307 1.75 -3.53 -9.90
N ARG A 308 1.25 -2.79 -10.90
CA ARG A 308 1.36 -3.17 -12.32
C ARG A 308 2.74 -2.90 -12.91
N ALA A 309 3.48 -1.92 -12.39
CA ALA A 309 4.87 -1.68 -12.76
C ALA A 309 5.78 -2.86 -12.44
N LEU A 310 5.45 -3.72 -11.48
CA LEU A 310 6.20 -4.97 -11.27
C LEU A 310 6.20 -5.89 -12.48
N HIS A 311 5.14 -5.83 -13.28
CA HIS A 311 4.98 -6.63 -14.48
C HIS A 311 5.54 -5.93 -15.71
N LEU A 312 5.28 -4.62 -15.83
CA LEU A 312 5.52 -3.87 -17.06
C LEU A 312 6.84 -3.06 -17.03
N LEU A 313 7.22 -2.57 -15.85
CA LEU A 313 8.32 -1.62 -15.64
C LEU A 313 9.16 -2.01 -14.39
N PRO A 314 9.63 -3.27 -14.27
CA PRO A 314 10.25 -3.77 -13.05
C PRO A 314 11.53 -3.00 -12.68
N ARG A 315 12.17 -2.35 -13.67
CA ARG A 315 13.34 -1.51 -13.43
C ARG A 315 12.98 -0.15 -12.81
N GLN A 316 11.83 0.42 -13.15
CA GLN A 316 11.39 1.75 -12.67
C GLN A 316 10.47 1.69 -11.44
N MET A 317 9.96 0.50 -11.10
CA MET A 317 8.97 0.32 -10.03
C MET A 317 9.42 0.84 -8.66
N SER A 318 10.73 0.95 -8.39
CA SER A 318 11.28 1.42 -7.12
C SER A 318 10.74 2.80 -6.74
N ALA A 319 10.78 3.75 -7.67
CA ALA A 319 10.26 5.10 -7.45
C ALA A 319 8.75 5.08 -7.18
N TYR A 320 7.99 4.24 -7.91
CA TYR A 320 6.53 4.19 -7.86
C TYR A 320 6.03 3.55 -6.57
N ALA A 321 6.62 2.43 -6.16
CA ALA A 321 6.32 1.78 -4.89
C ALA A 321 6.71 2.67 -3.70
N ALA A 322 7.85 3.35 -3.77
CA ALA A 322 8.26 4.28 -2.71
C ALA A 322 7.32 5.50 -2.61
N ALA A 323 6.92 6.07 -3.74
CA ALA A 323 5.97 7.19 -3.81
C ALA A 323 4.58 6.79 -3.27
N ALA A 324 4.04 5.65 -3.71
CA ALA A 324 2.76 5.14 -3.21
C ALA A 324 2.81 4.88 -1.68
N ALA A 325 3.87 4.22 -1.21
CA ALA A 325 4.07 3.96 0.20
C ALA A 325 4.29 5.24 1.02
N TYR A 326 4.79 6.31 0.42
CA TYR A 326 5.01 7.60 1.07
C TYR A 326 3.75 8.45 1.17
N LEU A 327 3.00 8.57 0.07
CA LEU A 327 1.85 9.46 0.00
C LEU A 327 0.63 8.86 0.71
N ALA A 328 0.37 7.56 0.53
CA ALA A 328 -0.85 6.94 1.04
C ALA A 328 -1.04 7.08 2.56
N PRO A 329 -0.04 6.83 3.42
CA PRO A 329 -0.20 7.03 4.87
C PRO A 329 -0.54 8.46 5.25
N LYS A 330 0.02 9.46 4.55
CA LYS A 330 -0.26 10.87 4.82
C LYS A 330 -1.71 11.23 4.49
N LEU A 331 -2.15 10.88 3.28
CA LEU A 331 -3.51 11.13 2.82
C LEU A 331 -4.54 10.43 3.71
N VAL A 332 -4.29 9.18 4.11
CA VAL A 332 -5.16 8.46 5.04
C VAL A 332 -5.20 9.15 6.40
N ALA A 333 -4.05 9.52 6.98
CA ALA A 333 -4.02 10.17 8.28
C ALA A 333 -4.78 11.52 8.30
N GLU A 334 -4.57 12.35 7.28
CA GLU A 334 -5.26 13.63 7.11
C GLU A 334 -6.76 13.43 6.87
N SER A 335 -7.14 12.52 5.97
CA SER A 335 -8.55 12.18 5.72
C SER A 335 -9.25 11.69 6.99
N MET A 336 -8.59 10.84 7.79
CA MET A 336 -9.15 10.35 9.05
C MET A 336 -9.34 11.48 10.08
N ASP A 337 -8.44 12.46 10.12
CA ASP A 337 -8.58 13.62 11.00
C ASP A 337 -9.73 14.54 10.56
N GLU A 338 -9.80 14.87 9.27
CA GLU A 338 -10.91 15.63 8.66
C GLU A 338 -12.26 14.94 8.92
N MET A 339 -12.35 13.63 8.69
CA MET A 339 -13.54 12.83 8.94
C MET A 339 -13.95 12.79 10.42
N SER A 340 -12.97 12.80 11.34
CA SER A 340 -13.25 12.84 12.79
C SER A 340 -13.99 14.13 13.16
N SER A 341 -13.68 15.26 12.50
CA SER A 341 -14.35 16.54 12.74
C SER A 341 -15.84 16.52 12.37
N VAL A 342 -16.22 15.70 11.37
CA VAL A 342 -17.63 15.55 10.94
C VAL A 342 -18.42 14.71 11.93
N LEU A 343 -17.82 13.65 12.48
CA LEU A 343 -18.47 12.78 13.47
C LEU A 343 -18.67 13.45 14.83
N GLY A 344 -17.79 14.41 15.20
CA GLY A 344 -17.86 15.06 16.51
C GLY A 344 -17.68 14.04 17.64
N GLU A 345 -18.59 14.05 18.63
CA GLU A 345 -18.53 13.14 19.79
C GLU A 345 -18.57 11.64 19.40
N GLU A 346 -19.21 11.29 18.28
CA GLU A 346 -19.29 9.91 17.79
C GLU A 346 -17.91 9.34 17.42
N THR A 347 -16.88 10.18 17.23
CA THR A 347 -15.51 9.69 17.01
C THR A 347 -14.95 8.92 18.22
N PHE A 348 -15.51 9.11 19.42
CA PHE A 348 -15.09 8.46 20.65
C PHE A 348 -15.90 7.22 20.98
N ALA A 349 -16.89 6.86 20.15
CA ALA A 349 -17.72 5.69 20.33
C ALA A 349 -16.85 4.41 20.42
N GLN A 350 -17.12 3.59 21.43
CA GLN A 350 -16.50 2.27 21.60
C GLN A 350 -17.45 1.13 21.21
N ASP A 351 -18.74 1.42 21.11
CA ASP A 351 -19.80 0.53 20.66
C ASP A 351 -20.74 1.23 19.65
N GLY A 352 -21.65 0.46 19.06
CA GLY A 352 -22.66 0.96 18.15
C GLY A 352 -22.16 1.30 16.74
N ALA A 353 -22.99 2.02 16.00
CA ALA A 353 -22.88 2.15 14.54
C ALA A 353 -21.61 2.87 14.04
N TYR A 354 -20.90 3.59 14.90
CA TYR A 354 -19.72 4.40 14.53
C TYR A 354 -18.41 3.93 15.19
N ALA A 355 -18.44 2.99 16.14
CA ALA A 355 -17.24 2.53 16.85
C ALA A 355 -16.16 1.94 15.93
N MET A 356 -16.58 1.36 14.79
CA MET A 356 -15.66 0.86 13.78
C MET A 356 -14.71 1.96 13.24
N PHE A 357 -15.17 3.21 13.17
CA PHE A 357 -14.33 4.35 12.78
C PHE A 357 -13.19 4.58 13.78
N GLN A 358 -13.48 4.52 15.09
CA GLN A 358 -12.47 4.71 16.14
C GLN A 358 -11.39 3.63 16.05
N LYS A 359 -11.79 2.38 15.84
CA LYS A 359 -10.84 1.28 15.68
C LYS A 359 -10.01 1.43 14.40
N GLN A 360 -10.62 1.78 13.26
CA GLN A 360 -9.88 2.10 12.03
C GLN A 360 -8.89 3.24 12.22
N ARG A 361 -9.26 4.29 12.96
CA ARG A 361 -8.35 5.40 13.26
C ARG A 361 -7.12 4.96 14.03
N ARG A 362 -7.23 3.96 14.91
CA ARG A 362 -6.09 3.37 15.62
C ARG A 362 -5.28 2.41 14.75
N ASP A 363 -5.94 1.68 13.86
CA ASP A 363 -5.31 0.61 13.09
C ASP A 363 -4.66 1.10 11.80
N LEU A 364 -5.28 2.03 11.06
CA LEU A 364 -4.79 2.52 9.78
C LEU A 364 -3.37 3.13 9.79
N PRO A 365 -2.86 3.72 10.89
CA PRO A 365 -1.44 4.06 11.00
C PRO A 365 -0.46 2.90 10.70
N VAL A 366 -0.95 1.66 10.68
CA VAL A 366 -0.24 0.47 10.17
C VAL A 366 0.32 0.65 8.76
N THR A 367 -0.26 1.52 7.91
CA THR A 367 0.29 1.86 6.59
C THR A 367 1.70 2.45 6.67
N SER A 368 2.05 3.04 7.81
CA SER A 368 3.36 3.63 8.08
C SER A 368 4.38 2.60 8.58
N LEU A 369 3.99 1.35 8.86
CA LEU A 369 4.90 0.28 9.27
C LEU A 369 6.04 0.11 8.24
N GLY A 370 7.26 -0.18 8.73
CA GLY A 370 8.46 -0.40 7.94
C GLY A 370 9.64 0.54 8.25
N HIS A 371 10.81 0.21 7.69
CA HIS A 371 12.16 0.45 8.24
C HIS A 371 12.65 1.89 8.50
N ALA A 372 11.83 2.93 8.29
CA ALA A 372 12.18 4.31 8.63
C ALA A 372 11.01 5.30 8.48
N GLY A 373 9.75 4.85 8.63
CA GLY A 373 8.58 5.72 8.49
C GLY A 373 8.56 6.47 7.14
N SER A 374 8.07 7.70 7.10
CA SER A 374 8.00 8.51 5.88
C SER A 374 9.38 8.87 5.32
N ALA A 375 10.36 9.14 6.18
CA ALA A 375 11.73 9.49 5.76
C ALA A 375 12.41 8.34 5.02
N GLY A 376 12.23 7.09 5.48
CA GLY A 376 12.79 5.90 4.83
C GLY A 376 12.32 5.70 3.39
N ARG A 377 11.08 6.09 3.10
CA ARG A 377 10.49 6.00 1.76
C ARG A 377 11.10 7.06 0.85
N GLN A 378 11.27 8.29 1.34
CA GLN A 378 11.96 9.36 0.59
C GLN A 378 13.43 9.06 0.31
N VAL A 379 14.14 8.41 1.25
CA VAL A 379 15.52 7.95 1.04
C VAL A 379 15.63 6.93 -0.12
N SER A 380 14.53 6.26 -0.48
CA SER A 380 14.51 5.38 -1.67
C SER A 380 14.22 6.14 -2.96
N ILE A 381 13.52 7.28 -2.89
CA ILE A 381 13.18 8.12 -4.05
C ILE A 381 14.37 9.04 -4.40
N LEU A 382 14.90 9.74 -3.40
CA LEU A 382 15.89 10.82 -3.54
C LEU A 382 17.10 10.49 -4.42
N PRO A 383 17.75 9.32 -4.29
CA PRO A 383 18.92 8.99 -5.10
C PRO A 383 18.63 8.90 -6.60
N GLN A 384 17.37 8.71 -6.99
CA GLN A 384 16.96 8.55 -8.39
C GLN A 384 16.64 9.89 -9.07
N LEU A 385 16.27 10.93 -8.29
CA LEU A 385 15.75 12.19 -8.84
C LEU A 385 16.77 13.00 -9.66
N PRO A 386 18.06 13.12 -9.26
CA PRO A 386 19.06 13.78 -10.13
C PRO A 386 19.26 13.07 -11.46
N TYR A 387 19.16 11.74 -11.47
CA TYR A 387 19.24 10.97 -12.71
C TYR A 387 18.03 11.22 -13.60
N PHE A 388 16.82 11.14 -13.03
CA PHE A 388 15.58 11.41 -13.79
C PHE A 388 15.56 12.84 -14.35
N ALA A 389 15.98 13.82 -13.55
CA ALA A 389 16.07 15.20 -13.99
C ALA A 389 16.96 15.36 -15.22
N ARG A 390 18.13 14.72 -15.27
CA ARG A 390 19.08 14.86 -16.39
C ARG A 390 18.70 14.03 -17.62
N HIS A 391 18.12 12.84 -17.43
CA HIS A 391 18.03 11.83 -18.48
C HIS A 391 16.62 11.38 -18.84
N ALA A 392 15.64 11.51 -17.94
CA ALA A 392 14.32 10.89 -18.11
C ALA A 392 13.19 11.92 -18.31
N TRP A 393 13.09 12.93 -17.43
CA TRP A 393 11.98 13.88 -17.49
C TRP A 393 12.00 14.69 -18.78
N PHE A 394 10.86 14.68 -19.50
CA PHE A 394 10.68 15.23 -20.84
C PHE A 394 11.46 14.52 -21.96
N ALA A 395 12.00 13.33 -21.71
CA ALA A 395 12.77 12.54 -22.68
C ALA A 395 12.28 11.08 -22.80
N ASP A 396 11.87 10.47 -21.69
CA ASP A 396 11.41 9.08 -21.66
C ASP A 396 10.13 8.87 -22.49
N PRO A 397 9.96 7.67 -23.08
CA PRO A 397 8.72 7.30 -23.71
C PRO A 397 7.61 7.10 -22.67
N GLU A 398 6.36 7.22 -23.13
CA GLU A 398 5.21 6.85 -22.30
C GLU A 398 5.22 5.35 -21.95
N PRO A 399 4.67 4.97 -20.78
CA PRO A 399 4.54 3.58 -20.40
C PRO A 399 3.46 2.89 -21.23
N PRO A 400 3.45 1.54 -21.27
CA PRO A 400 2.35 0.79 -21.87
C PRO A 400 0.99 1.19 -21.26
N PRO A 401 -0.09 1.33 -22.06
CA PRO A 401 -1.43 1.66 -21.57
C PRO A 401 -1.94 0.72 -20.48
N GLU A 402 -1.50 -0.54 -20.54
CA GLU A 402 -1.80 -1.58 -19.56
C GLU A 402 -1.40 -1.14 -18.15
N LEU A 403 -0.44 -0.23 -17.96
CA LEU A 403 -0.08 0.26 -16.62
C LEU A 403 -1.26 0.89 -15.87
N PHE A 404 -2.21 1.49 -16.59
CA PHE A 404 -3.34 2.23 -16.02
C PHE A 404 -4.69 1.51 -16.12
N ARG A 405 -4.75 0.37 -16.82
CA ARG A 405 -5.99 -0.38 -17.05
C ARG A 405 -6.18 -1.45 -15.97
N PRO A 406 -7.12 -1.30 -15.02
CA PRO A 406 -7.27 -2.26 -13.92
C PRO A 406 -7.54 -3.70 -14.42
N ASP A 407 -8.34 -3.82 -15.48
CA ASP A 407 -8.72 -5.11 -16.08
C ASP A 407 -7.84 -5.50 -17.28
N GLY A 408 -6.75 -4.76 -17.51
CA GLY A 408 -5.81 -5.06 -18.59
C GLY A 408 -4.94 -6.28 -18.27
N ASP A 409 -4.64 -7.08 -19.29
CA ASP A 409 -3.71 -8.21 -19.21
C ASP A 409 -2.31 -7.74 -18.81
N LEU A 410 -1.57 -8.63 -18.16
CA LEU A 410 -0.20 -8.38 -17.70
C LEU A 410 0.72 -9.55 -18.09
N PRO A 411 2.00 -9.28 -18.36
CA PRO A 411 3.00 -10.34 -18.47
C PRO A 411 3.18 -11.07 -17.12
N PRO A 412 3.76 -12.28 -17.12
CA PRO A 412 4.01 -13.04 -15.90
C PRO A 412 4.79 -12.24 -14.84
N LEU A 413 4.44 -12.44 -13.58
CA LEU A 413 5.11 -11.82 -12.45
C LEU A 413 6.49 -12.45 -12.21
N ASP A 414 7.53 -11.63 -12.20
CA ASP A 414 8.88 -12.03 -11.78
C ASP A 414 9.34 -11.15 -10.61
N LEU A 415 9.33 -11.75 -9.41
CA LEU A 415 9.64 -11.09 -8.14
C LEU A 415 11.15 -10.87 -7.92
N SER A 416 12.00 -11.37 -8.83
CA SER A 416 13.45 -11.19 -8.81
C SER A 416 13.93 -9.96 -9.59
N GLN A 417 13.15 -9.48 -10.56
CA GLN A 417 13.54 -8.37 -11.44
C GLN A 417 13.62 -6.95 -10.82
N PRO A 418 12.89 -6.61 -9.74
CA PRO A 418 12.96 -5.27 -9.18
C PRO A 418 14.38 -4.86 -8.77
N VAL A 419 14.77 -3.66 -9.22
CA VAL A 419 16.05 -3.02 -8.87
C VAL A 419 15.83 -1.83 -7.94
N LEU A 420 16.88 -1.44 -7.20
CA LEU A 420 16.78 -0.35 -6.22
C LEU A 420 16.74 1.04 -6.85
N LEU A 421 17.45 1.23 -7.96
CA LEU A 421 17.55 2.49 -8.68
C LEU A 421 17.07 2.28 -10.10
N GLY A 422 15.98 2.96 -10.46
CA GLY A 422 15.45 2.94 -11.81
C GLY A 422 16.30 3.75 -12.77
N ASP A 423 16.19 3.39 -14.04
CA ASP A 423 16.88 4.02 -15.17
C ASP A 423 15.93 4.87 -16.03
N GLY A 424 14.76 5.21 -15.51
CA GLY A 424 13.78 6.06 -16.18
C GLY A 424 12.56 6.36 -15.30
N ASP A 425 11.75 7.29 -15.77
CA ASP A 425 10.45 7.65 -15.21
C ASP A 425 9.37 7.84 -16.31
N PRO A 426 8.94 6.76 -16.98
CA PRO A 426 7.85 6.80 -17.96
C PRO A 426 6.55 7.41 -17.41
N LEU A 427 6.26 7.24 -16.12
CA LEU A 427 5.06 7.79 -15.51
C LEU A 427 5.02 9.33 -15.59
N ALA A 428 6.15 10.02 -15.40
CA ALA A 428 6.21 11.47 -15.62
C ALA A 428 5.93 11.88 -17.09
N ALA A 429 6.32 11.04 -18.07
CA ALA A 429 5.98 11.29 -19.48
C ALA A 429 4.46 11.27 -19.73
N THR A 430 3.70 10.49 -18.95
CA THR A 430 2.23 10.45 -19.03
C THR A 430 1.61 11.81 -18.69
N LEU A 431 2.16 12.53 -17.71
CA LEU A 431 1.70 13.88 -17.37
C LEU A 431 1.88 14.83 -18.57
N VAL A 432 3.04 14.79 -19.22
CA VAL A 432 3.34 15.64 -20.39
C VAL A 432 2.37 15.31 -21.54
N ALA A 433 2.23 14.03 -21.87
CA ALA A 433 1.35 13.59 -22.95
C ALA A 433 -0.13 13.91 -22.70
N CYS A 434 -0.61 13.78 -21.47
CA CYS A 434 -1.98 14.17 -21.10
C CYS A 434 -2.17 15.69 -21.18
N THR A 435 -1.18 16.50 -20.80
CA THR A 435 -1.22 17.94 -20.99
C THR A 435 -1.30 18.29 -22.48
N ASP A 436 -0.45 17.70 -23.32
CA ASP A 436 -0.45 17.94 -24.77
C ASP A 436 -1.78 17.53 -25.43
N LEU A 437 -2.37 16.40 -24.99
CA LEU A 437 -3.69 15.97 -25.45
C LEU A 437 -4.78 16.98 -25.07
N LEU A 438 -4.77 17.46 -23.82
CA LEU A 438 -5.72 18.48 -23.36
C LEU A 438 -5.57 19.80 -24.12
N GLU A 439 -4.36 20.14 -24.57
CA GLU A 439 -4.12 21.31 -25.44
C GLU A 439 -4.63 21.11 -26.86
N ALA A 440 -4.45 19.91 -27.42
CA ALA A 440 -4.81 19.58 -28.79
C ALA A 440 -6.33 19.52 -29.02
N ASP A 441 -7.12 19.15 -28.00
CA ASP A 441 -8.59 19.01 -28.06
C ASP A 441 -9.37 20.31 -28.39
N GLY A 442 -8.70 21.44 -28.68
CA GLY A 442 -9.35 22.69 -29.13
C GLY A 442 -10.19 23.38 -28.06
N PRO A 443 -10.93 24.48 -28.36
CA PRO A 443 -11.91 25.04 -27.43
C PRO A 443 -13.11 24.08 -27.28
N PRO A 444 -13.68 23.93 -26.07
CA PRO A 444 -14.67 22.89 -25.78
C PRO A 444 -15.90 22.97 -26.70
N HIS A 445 -16.38 21.81 -27.15
CA HIS A 445 -17.60 21.66 -27.94
C HIS A 445 -18.60 20.78 -27.18
N GLY A 446 -19.72 21.34 -26.71
CA GLY A 446 -20.77 20.56 -26.03
C GLY A 446 -20.45 20.17 -24.58
N ASP A 447 -20.73 18.91 -24.21
CA ASP A 447 -20.60 18.33 -22.84
C ASP A 447 -19.14 18.35 -22.31
N ASP A 448 -18.15 18.56 -23.19
CA ASP A 448 -16.73 18.83 -22.87
C ASP A 448 -16.49 20.17 -22.15
N SER A 449 -17.54 20.97 -21.93
CA SER A 449 -17.47 22.26 -21.23
C SER A 449 -17.34 22.12 -19.71
N VAL A 450 -17.73 20.98 -19.12
CA VAL A 450 -17.71 20.79 -17.66
C VAL A 450 -16.29 20.50 -17.17
N GLY A 451 -15.66 21.46 -16.51
CA GLY A 451 -14.34 21.30 -15.89
C GLY A 451 -13.15 21.32 -16.87
N GLY A 452 -13.37 21.19 -18.19
CA GLY A 452 -12.32 21.15 -19.21
C GLY A 452 -11.27 22.28 -19.12
N PRO A 453 -11.66 23.56 -19.02
CA PRO A 453 -10.71 24.66 -18.85
C PRO A 453 -9.88 24.58 -17.56
N ALA A 454 -10.51 24.16 -16.45
CA ALA A 454 -9.83 23.99 -15.17
C ALA A 454 -8.86 22.80 -15.22
N LEU A 455 -9.28 21.67 -15.80
CA LEU A 455 -8.45 20.49 -16.01
C LEU A 455 -7.20 20.82 -16.81
N ARG A 456 -7.36 21.53 -17.95
CA ARG A 456 -6.25 22.01 -18.78
C ARG A 456 -5.31 22.91 -18.01
N PHE A 457 -5.84 23.88 -17.26
CA PHE A 457 -5.03 24.78 -16.43
C PHE A 457 -4.22 24.00 -15.38
N LEU A 458 -4.85 23.08 -14.66
CA LEU A 458 -4.22 22.29 -13.61
C LEU A 458 -3.13 21.36 -14.18
N ALA A 459 -3.39 20.71 -15.32
CA ALA A 459 -2.41 19.88 -16.02
C ALA A 459 -1.16 20.69 -16.42
N ARG A 460 -1.34 21.90 -16.98
CA ARG A 460 -0.22 22.81 -17.28
C ARG A 460 0.59 23.19 -16.04
N VAL A 461 -0.08 23.51 -14.93
CA VAL A 461 0.58 23.87 -13.67
C VAL A 461 1.46 22.72 -13.18
N LEU A 462 0.96 21.48 -13.23
CA LEU A 462 1.71 20.28 -12.82
C LEU A 462 2.86 19.96 -13.78
N THR A 463 2.69 20.12 -15.09
CA THR A 463 3.81 19.99 -16.05
C THR A 463 4.88 21.06 -15.81
N GLY A 464 4.47 22.30 -15.48
CA GLY A 464 5.40 23.36 -15.08
C GLY A 464 6.16 23.03 -13.79
N GLU A 465 5.48 22.45 -12.81
CA GLU A 465 6.09 21.97 -11.57
C GLU A 465 7.15 20.88 -11.81
N LEU A 466 6.88 19.93 -12.72
CA LEU A 466 7.88 18.95 -13.15
C LEU A 466 9.13 19.61 -13.77
N ALA A 467 8.95 20.69 -14.54
CA ALA A 467 10.07 21.44 -15.10
C ALA A 467 10.89 22.19 -14.02
N GLU A 468 10.25 22.71 -12.97
CA GLU A 468 10.95 23.32 -11.84
C GLU A 468 11.71 22.28 -11.00
N LEU A 469 11.11 21.10 -10.78
CA LEU A 469 11.80 19.97 -10.13
C LEU A 469 13.02 19.53 -10.95
N LYS A 470 12.90 19.44 -12.28
CA LYS A 470 14.02 19.15 -13.19
C LYS A 470 15.18 20.13 -12.96
N LYS A 471 14.91 21.43 -13.04
CA LYS A 471 15.93 22.47 -12.80
C LYS A 471 16.58 22.34 -11.43
N ALA A 472 15.78 22.09 -10.38
CA ALA A 472 16.30 21.97 -9.03
C ALA A 472 17.27 20.79 -8.89
N PHE A 473 16.90 19.61 -9.38
CA PHE A 473 17.73 18.40 -9.25
C PHE A 473 18.90 18.34 -10.23
N GLU A 474 18.86 19.05 -11.36
CA GLU A 474 20.02 19.20 -12.24
C GLU A 474 21.20 19.90 -11.56
N THR A 475 20.93 20.78 -10.59
CA THR A 475 21.99 21.46 -9.81
C THR A 475 22.65 20.58 -8.76
N VAL A 476 22.02 19.46 -8.39
CA VAL A 476 22.58 18.48 -7.45
C VAL A 476 23.65 17.66 -8.19
N ALA A 477 24.87 17.66 -7.68
CA ALA A 477 25.96 16.88 -8.26
C ALA A 477 25.70 15.37 -8.14
N GLU A 478 26.18 14.61 -9.12
CA GLU A 478 26.01 13.16 -9.13
C GLU A 478 26.76 12.54 -7.94
N GLY A 479 26.05 11.71 -7.16
CA GLY A 479 26.61 11.08 -5.96
C GLY A 479 26.74 12.01 -4.73
N ASP A 480 26.23 13.25 -4.78
CA ASP A 480 26.25 14.18 -3.64
C ASP A 480 25.22 13.78 -2.56
N ARG A 481 25.67 12.88 -1.68
CA ARG A 481 24.85 12.36 -0.56
C ARG A 481 24.49 13.44 0.45
N GLU A 482 25.35 14.45 0.64
CA GLU A 482 25.10 15.52 1.60
C GLU A 482 23.95 16.40 1.12
N ALA A 483 23.99 16.85 -0.14
CA ALA A 483 22.92 17.62 -0.75
C ALA A 483 21.58 16.85 -0.75
N LEU A 484 21.61 15.55 -1.06
CA LEU A 484 20.41 14.69 -1.05
C LEU A 484 19.83 14.46 0.34
N SER A 485 20.63 14.60 1.41
CA SER A 485 20.18 14.48 2.79
C SER A 485 19.60 15.78 3.38
N SER A 486 19.60 16.89 2.62
CA SER A 486 19.12 18.18 3.10
C SER A 486 17.59 18.26 3.22
N PRO A 487 17.04 19.03 4.17
CA PRO A 487 15.59 19.26 4.29
C PRO A 487 14.94 19.77 2.99
N GLN A 488 15.68 20.56 2.21
CA GLN A 488 15.23 21.04 0.91
C GLN A 488 15.01 19.89 -0.07
N SER A 489 15.95 18.96 -0.19
CA SER A 489 15.81 17.78 -1.06
C SER A 489 14.62 16.92 -0.66
N PHE A 490 14.41 16.70 0.65
CA PHE A 490 13.21 16.02 1.14
C PHE A 490 11.90 16.76 0.75
N GLY A 491 11.88 18.09 0.81
CA GLY A 491 10.74 18.88 0.32
C GLY A 491 10.50 18.74 -1.19
N LEU A 492 11.57 18.69 -2.00
CA LEU A 492 11.46 18.45 -3.44
C LEU A 492 10.97 17.03 -3.76
N ALA A 493 11.38 16.01 -2.99
CA ALA A 493 10.88 14.64 -3.17
C ALA A 493 9.38 14.50 -2.80
N ASP A 494 8.90 15.28 -1.83
CA ASP A 494 7.46 15.37 -1.52
C ASP A 494 6.67 15.94 -2.70
N ARG A 495 7.15 17.06 -3.26
CA ARG A 495 6.58 17.70 -4.46
C ARG A 495 6.56 16.75 -5.66
N TYR A 496 7.67 16.06 -5.94
CA TYR A 496 7.74 15.04 -6.98
C TYR A 496 6.68 13.94 -6.78
N THR A 497 6.48 13.48 -5.55
CA THR A 497 5.49 12.43 -5.27
C THR A 497 4.06 12.88 -5.59
N LEU A 498 3.72 14.15 -5.33
CA LEU A 498 2.42 14.72 -5.70
C LEU A 498 2.24 14.87 -7.22
N VAL A 499 3.31 15.25 -7.94
CA VAL A 499 3.32 15.28 -9.41
C VAL A 499 3.13 13.88 -9.98
N LEU A 500 3.79 12.88 -9.41
CA LEU A 500 3.66 11.48 -9.81
C LEU A 500 2.25 10.94 -9.56
N ALA A 501 1.62 11.35 -8.45
CA ALA A 501 0.22 11.02 -8.15
C ALA A 501 -0.73 11.57 -9.21
N ALA A 502 -0.51 12.82 -9.64
CA ALA A 502 -1.28 13.43 -10.73
C ALA A 502 -1.11 12.67 -12.05
N ALA A 503 0.13 12.27 -12.38
CA ALA A 503 0.42 11.49 -13.57
C ALA A 503 -0.30 10.13 -13.57
N ALA A 504 -0.31 9.43 -12.43
CA ALA A 504 -1.04 8.17 -12.27
C ALA A 504 -2.56 8.35 -12.46
N CYS A 505 -3.15 9.39 -11.87
CA CYS A 505 -4.58 9.67 -12.00
C CYS A 505 -4.96 10.06 -13.44
N LEU A 506 -4.14 10.87 -14.11
CA LEU A 506 -4.33 11.26 -15.51
C LEU A 506 -4.24 10.05 -16.45
N GLY A 507 -3.29 9.14 -16.20
CA GLY A 507 -3.18 7.90 -16.96
C GLY A 507 -4.43 7.02 -16.84
N VAL A 508 -4.94 6.83 -15.61
CA VAL A 508 -6.19 6.08 -15.37
C VAL A 508 -7.37 6.75 -16.08
N TRP A 509 -7.53 8.07 -15.93
CA TRP A 509 -8.59 8.83 -16.60
C TRP A 509 -8.53 8.69 -18.14
N ARG A 510 -7.33 8.86 -18.74
CA ARG A 510 -7.13 8.77 -20.18
C ARG A 510 -7.48 7.38 -20.73
N GLU A 511 -7.06 6.33 -20.04
CA GLU A 511 -7.36 4.96 -20.46
C GLU A 511 -8.83 4.58 -20.27
N GLN A 512 -9.49 5.07 -19.22
CA GLN A 512 -10.94 4.91 -19.05
C GLN A 512 -11.73 5.66 -20.13
N ARG A 513 -11.29 6.85 -20.54
CA ARG A 513 -11.90 7.60 -21.65
C ARG A 513 -11.73 6.92 -23.00
N SER A 514 -10.62 6.20 -23.20
CA SER A 514 -10.26 5.59 -24.49
C SER A 514 -10.73 4.14 -24.63
N ALA A 515 -11.16 3.49 -23.54
CA ALA A 515 -11.53 2.08 -23.56
C ALA A 515 -12.89 1.83 -24.24
N PRO A 516 -13.10 0.64 -24.84
CA PRO A 516 -14.36 0.30 -25.52
C PRO A 516 -15.57 0.32 -24.57
N ALA A 517 -16.73 0.71 -25.11
CA ALA A 517 -17.99 0.74 -24.37
C ALA A 517 -18.30 -0.63 -23.71
N GLY A 518 -18.62 -0.62 -22.42
CA GLY A 518 -18.89 -1.82 -21.61
C GLY A 518 -17.70 -2.35 -20.81
N ARG A 519 -16.50 -1.76 -20.95
CA ARG A 519 -15.33 -1.98 -20.09
C ARG A 519 -14.87 -0.71 -19.37
N THR A 520 -15.73 0.31 -19.34
CA THR A 520 -15.42 1.64 -18.82
C THR A 520 -16.32 1.97 -17.65
N ASP A 521 -15.72 2.52 -16.59
CA ASP A 521 -16.48 3.15 -15.52
C ASP A 521 -16.83 4.58 -15.97
N ALA A 522 -18.13 4.88 -16.04
CA ALA A 522 -18.63 6.15 -16.57
C ALA A 522 -18.17 7.35 -15.73
N PHE A 523 -18.01 7.17 -14.42
CA PHE A 523 -17.49 8.22 -13.54
C PHE A 523 -16.00 8.43 -13.79
N LEU A 524 -15.21 7.35 -13.89
CA LEU A 524 -13.76 7.44 -14.12
C LEU A 524 -13.39 7.92 -15.53
N ALA A 525 -14.24 7.70 -16.53
CA ALA A 525 -14.07 8.27 -17.87
C ALA A 525 -14.40 9.78 -17.93
N GLY A 526 -15.22 10.27 -17.00
CA GLY A 526 -15.64 11.67 -16.93
C GLY A 526 -14.55 12.62 -16.39
N PRO A 527 -14.55 13.90 -16.79
CA PRO A 527 -13.51 14.86 -16.38
C PRO A 527 -13.68 15.38 -14.94
N ALA A 528 -14.82 15.15 -14.29
CA ALA A 528 -15.15 15.75 -12.99
C ALA A 528 -14.18 15.31 -11.88
N TRP A 529 -13.98 14.01 -11.70
CA TRP A 529 -13.14 13.47 -10.63
C TRP A 529 -11.68 13.86 -10.83
N ILE A 530 -11.15 13.75 -12.06
CA ILE A 530 -9.76 14.06 -12.35
C ILE A 530 -9.48 15.55 -12.16
N THR A 531 -10.43 16.42 -12.53
CA THR A 531 -10.33 17.86 -12.26
C THR A 531 -10.23 18.14 -10.76
N ALA A 532 -11.09 17.49 -9.95
CA ALA A 532 -11.09 17.67 -8.51
C ALA A 532 -9.83 17.08 -7.84
N VAL A 533 -9.32 15.94 -8.32
CA VAL A 533 -8.04 15.36 -7.90
C VAL A 533 -6.89 16.32 -8.18
N LEU A 534 -6.77 16.81 -9.42
CA LEU A 534 -5.67 17.72 -9.77
C LEU A 534 -5.76 19.03 -8.99
N TYR A 535 -6.98 19.57 -8.78
CA TYR A 535 -7.17 20.76 -7.95
C TYR A 535 -6.63 20.53 -6.54
N ARG A 536 -6.94 19.38 -5.92
CA ARG A 536 -6.45 19.01 -4.59
C ARG A 536 -4.93 18.85 -4.54
N LEU A 537 -4.33 18.21 -5.55
CA LEU A 537 -2.87 18.03 -5.63
C LEU A 537 -2.14 19.36 -5.84
N VAL A 538 -2.63 20.23 -6.72
CA VAL A 538 -2.08 21.58 -6.95
C VAL A 538 -2.21 22.45 -5.69
N ALA A 539 -3.32 22.34 -4.96
CA ALA A 539 -3.50 23.02 -3.68
C ALA A 539 -2.48 22.56 -2.63
N ARG A 540 -2.22 21.25 -2.54
CA ARG A 540 -1.20 20.67 -1.65
C ARG A 540 0.22 21.12 -1.99
N LEU A 541 0.50 21.33 -3.28
CA LEU A 541 1.77 21.89 -3.76
C LEU A 541 1.93 23.40 -3.47
N GLY A 542 0.87 24.09 -3.04
CA GLY A 542 0.88 25.54 -2.83
C GLY A 542 1.01 26.33 -4.14
N LEU A 543 0.59 25.73 -5.26
CA LEU A 543 0.67 26.33 -6.60
C LEU A 543 -0.61 27.10 -6.95
N PRO A 544 -0.58 27.98 -7.97
CA PRO A 544 -1.76 28.73 -8.40
C PRO A 544 -2.92 27.82 -8.78
N LEU A 545 -4.12 28.15 -8.31
CA LEU A 545 -5.36 27.42 -8.57
C LEU A 545 -6.29 28.25 -9.47
N PRO A 546 -7.11 27.60 -10.31
CA PRO A 546 -8.23 28.26 -10.97
C PRO A 546 -9.35 28.52 -9.96
N ASP A 547 -10.42 29.20 -10.40
CA ASP A 547 -11.64 29.27 -9.61
C ASP A 547 -12.15 27.86 -9.28
N ARG A 548 -12.65 27.71 -8.05
CA ARG A 548 -13.06 26.42 -7.51
C ARG A 548 -14.17 25.79 -8.39
N PRO A 549 -13.95 24.60 -8.97
CA PRO A 549 -14.84 24.04 -9.98
C PRO A 549 -16.09 23.41 -9.35
N ALA A 550 -17.13 24.23 -9.12
CA ALA A 550 -18.33 23.84 -8.37
C ALA A 550 -19.10 22.64 -8.94
N GLU A 551 -19.16 22.49 -10.26
CA GLU A 551 -19.89 21.40 -10.90
C GLU A 551 -19.16 20.04 -10.79
N PRO A 552 -17.86 19.93 -11.10
CA PRO A 552 -17.07 18.74 -10.76
C PRO A 552 -17.21 18.30 -9.30
N GLU A 553 -17.20 19.23 -8.34
CA GLU A 553 -17.37 18.90 -6.92
C GLU A 553 -18.75 18.31 -6.59
N ARG A 554 -19.81 18.84 -7.22
CA ARG A 554 -21.17 18.29 -7.08
C ARG A 554 -21.24 16.86 -7.61
N LEU A 555 -20.67 16.60 -8.79
CA LEU A 555 -20.67 15.27 -9.40
C LEU A 555 -19.87 14.26 -8.57
N VAL A 556 -18.75 14.67 -7.99
CA VAL A 556 -17.98 13.82 -7.07
C VAL A 556 -18.79 13.50 -5.81
N LEU A 557 -19.52 14.47 -5.25
CA LEU A 557 -20.40 14.20 -4.10
C LEU A 557 -21.55 13.26 -4.45
N ASP A 558 -22.17 13.46 -5.62
CA ASP A 558 -23.24 12.59 -6.12
C ASP A 558 -22.74 11.15 -6.23
N GLU A 559 -21.51 10.94 -6.70
CA GLU A 559 -20.87 9.62 -6.74
C GLU A 559 -20.62 9.04 -5.34
N VAL A 560 -20.16 9.84 -4.37
CA VAL A 560 -19.98 9.40 -2.98
C VAL A 560 -21.30 8.87 -2.41
N VAL A 561 -22.39 9.61 -2.64
CA VAL A 561 -23.73 9.25 -2.17
C VAL A 561 -24.28 8.04 -2.94
N ALA A 562 -24.03 7.95 -4.25
CA ALA A 562 -24.45 6.81 -5.08
C ALA A 562 -23.77 5.52 -4.60
N ARG A 563 -22.46 5.52 -4.39
CA ARG A 563 -21.70 4.37 -3.86
C ARG A 563 -22.12 3.98 -2.45
N LEU A 564 -22.53 4.95 -1.63
CA LEU A 564 -23.12 4.68 -0.32
C LEU A 564 -24.44 3.90 -0.47
N ARG A 565 -25.38 4.43 -1.27
CA ARG A 565 -26.73 3.87 -1.45
C ARG A 565 -26.71 2.50 -2.12
N ASN A 566 -25.82 2.31 -3.09
CA ASN A 566 -25.72 1.10 -3.89
C ASN A 566 -24.78 0.04 -3.28
N ARG A 567 -24.27 0.25 -2.05
CA ARG A 567 -23.29 -0.62 -1.38
C ARG A 567 -22.09 -0.95 -2.29
N ARG A 568 -21.43 0.08 -2.82
CA ARG A 568 -20.26 -0.03 -3.70
C ARG A 568 -19.03 0.54 -3.01
N SER A 569 -17.85 -0.06 -3.20
CA SER A 569 -16.58 0.47 -2.70
C SER A 569 -16.24 1.84 -3.30
N TYR A 570 -15.48 2.63 -2.56
CA TYR A 570 -14.95 3.95 -2.92
C TYR A 570 -13.62 3.89 -3.67
N ASP A 571 -13.28 2.73 -4.22
CA ASP A 571 -12.04 2.47 -4.92
C ASP A 571 -12.23 2.45 -6.45
N LEU A 572 -11.19 2.21 -7.25
CA LEU A 572 -11.27 2.27 -8.72
C LEU A 572 -12.21 1.22 -9.32
N TYR A 573 -12.57 0.18 -8.57
CA TYR A 573 -13.33 -0.96 -9.08
C TYR A 573 -14.83 -0.85 -8.79
N ALA A 574 -15.23 0.04 -7.86
CA ALA A 574 -16.62 0.14 -7.39
C ALA A 574 -17.25 -1.24 -7.14
N SER A 575 -16.50 -2.12 -6.47
CA SER A 575 -16.89 -3.50 -6.21
C SER A 575 -18.15 -3.54 -5.32
N PRO A 576 -19.08 -4.48 -5.56
CA PRO A 576 -20.23 -4.66 -4.70
C PRO A 576 -19.79 -5.06 -3.29
N LEU A 577 -20.49 -4.56 -2.28
CA LEU A 577 -20.26 -4.86 -0.87
C LEU A 577 -21.44 -5.67 -0.33
N ALA A 578 -21.13 -6.62 0.55
CA ALA A 578 -22.12 -7.45 1.24
C ALA A 578 -23.10 -6.62 2.06
#